data_AF-A0A0Z8NED0-F1
#
_entry.id   AF-A0A0Z8NED0-F1
#
_cell.length_a   1.000
_cell.length_b   1.000
_cell.length_c   1.000
_cell.angle_alpha   90.00
_cell.angle_beta   90.00
_cell.angle_gamma   90.00
#
_symmetry.space_group_name_H-M   'P 1'
#
loop_
_entity.id
_entity.type
_entity.pdbx_description
1 polymer ?
#
loop_
_entity_poly.entity_id
_entity_poly.type
_entity_poly.pdbx_seq_one_letter_code
_entity_poly.pdbx_strand_id
1 'polypeptide(L)'
;MKTIRTCGQIQVADVTWDEFHTLNFKYLTASTLVFNATQETVSFIRVWFNKKGQVTRSKAFLKDTNSSTSLFKKEAIRKDGQLTEYAIKTLNEIFVK
;
A
#
# COMPACT_ATOMS: atom_id res chain seq x y z
N MET A 1 -6.86 0.12 17.84
CA MET A 1 -5.92 0.75 18.80
C MET A 1 -5.41 2.04 18.16
N LYS A 2 -5.88 3.22 18.57
CA LYS A 2 -5.51 4.52 17.96
C LYS A 2 -4.24 5.03 18.64
N THR A 3 -3.09 4.96 17.96
CA THR A 3 -1.84 5.52 18.47
C THR A 3 -1.64 6.92 17.90
N ILE A 4 -1.97 7.95 18.68
CA ILE A 4 -1.68 9.35 18.35
C ILE A 4 -0.29 9.66 18.94
N ARG A 5 0.74 9.75 18.10
CA ARG A 5 2.07 10.21 18.54
C ARG A 5 2.15 11.73 18.40
N THR A 6 2.11 12.43 19.52
CA THR A 6 2.35 13.88 19.59
C THR A 6 3.84 14.17 19.79
N CYS A 7 4.60 14.17 18.70
CA CYS A 7 5.94 14.79 18.68
C CYS A 7 5.82 16.20 18.10
N GLY A 8 5.40 17.17 18.92
CA GLY A 8 5.64 18.62 18.76
C GLY A 8 5.18 19.37 17.48
N GLN A 9 4.95 18.73 16.33
CA GLN A 9 4.83 19.44 15.05
C GLN A 9 3.94 18.80 13.97
N ILE A 10 3.62 17.50 14.00
CA ILE A 10 2.61 16.92 13.09
C ILE A 10 1.91 15.78 13.84
N GLN A 11 0.58 15.82 13.94
CA GLN A 11 -0.18 14.71 14.51
C GLN A 11 -0.34 13.63 13.44
N VAL A 12 0.05 12.41 13.78
CA VAL A 12 -0.03 11.26 12.88
C VAL A 12 -0.98 10.25 13.47
N ALA A 13 -1.86 9.69 12.64
CA ALA A 13 -2.71 8.58 13.01
C ALA A 13 -2.72 7.50 11.91
N ASP A 14 -2.89 6.26 12.33
CA ASP A 14 -3.20 5.14 11.45
C ASP A 14 -4.71 4.91 11.52
N VAL A 15 -5.38 4.94 10.37
CA VAL A 15 -6.84 4.87 10.22
C VAL A 15 -7.23 3.75 9.27
N THR A 16 -8.48 3.28 9.40
CA THR A 16 -9.05 2.32 8.44
C THR A 16 -9.44 2.99 7.12
N TRP A 17 -9.78 2.18 6.12
CA TRP A 17 -10.30 2.67 4.83
C TRP A 17 -11.56 3.51 5.02
N ASP A 18 -12.54 3.01 5.77
CA ASP A 18 -13.79 3.72 6.03
C ASP A 18 -13.57 5.02 6.80
N GLU A 19 -12.72 4.99 7.84
CA GLU A 19 -12.36 6.19 8.59
C GLU A 19 -11.70 7.24 7.69
N PHE A 20 -10.83 6.85 6.76
CA PHE A 20 -10.13 7.76 5.85
C PHE A 20 -11.10 8.58 4.99
N HIS A 21 -12.15 7.96 4.46
CA HIS A 21 -13.15 8.65 3.62
C HIS A 21 -14.02 9.64 4.40
N THR A 22 -14.03 9.58 5.73
CA THR A 22 -14.72 10.54 6.60
C THR A 22 -13.85 11.71 7.04
N LEU A 23 -12.56 11.74 6.70
CA LEU A 23 -11.64 12.79 7.13
C LEU A 23 -11.78 14.06 6.29
N ASN A 24 -11.45 15.20 6.91
CA ASN A 24 -11.38 16.48 6.23
C ASN A 24 -9.98 16.71 5.66
N PHE A 25 -9.89 16.91 4.35
CA PHE A 25 -8.63 17.07 3.62
C PHE A 25 -8.37 18.54 3.30
N LYS A 26 -7.14 19.01 3.58
CA LYS A 26 -6.72 20.36 3.17
C LYS A 26 -6.51 20.46 1.65
N TYR A 27 -6.08 19.36 1.01
CA TYR A 27 -5.73 19.29 -0.40
C TYR A 27 -6.30 18.02 -1.04
N LEU A 28 -6.71 18.10 -2.31
CA LEU A 28 -7.16 16.94 -3.10
C LEU A 28 -6.07 15.85 -3.23
N THR A 29 -4.81 16.26 -3.30
CA THR A 29 -3.67 15.32 -3.34
C THR A 29 -3.53 14.53 -2.04
N ALA A 30 -4.03 15.04 -0.92
CA ALA A 30 -3.98 14.35 0.36
C ALA A 30 -5.08 13.27 0.49
N SER A 31 -6.15 13.33 -0.31
CA SER A 31 -7.17 12.27 -0.39
C SER A 31 -6.83 11.20 -1.43
N THR A 32 -5.79 11.42 -2.26
CA THR A 32 -5.40 10.49 -3.31
C THR A 32 -4.48 9.40 -2.74
N LEU A 33 -4.93 8.14 -2.78
CA LEU A 33 -4.14 6.97 -2.42
C LEU A 33 -3.42 6.40 -3.65
N VAL A 34 -2.45 5.50 -3.44
CA VAL A 34 -1.74 4.82 -4.54
C VAL A 34 -2.71 4.10 -5.48
N PHE A 35 -2.39 3.99 -6.77
CA PHE A 35 -3.31 3.53 -7.84
C PHE A 35 -3.99 2.17 -7.58
N ASN A 36 -3.40 1.29 -6.77
CA ASN A 36 -3.96 -0.02 -6.43
C ASN A 36 -4.55 -0.10 -5.00
N ALA A 37 -4.68 1.03 -4.30
CA ALA A 37 -5.27 1.06 -2.97
C ALA A 37 -6.79 0.86 -3.07
N THR A 38 -7.27 -0.24 -2.52
CA THR A 38 -8.71 -0.56 -2.37
C THR A 38 -8.95 -1.03 -0.93
N GLN A 39 -10.21 -1.04 -0.49
CA GLN A 39 -10.57 -1.49 0.87
C GLN A 39 -10.05 -2.89 1.21
N GLU A 40 -10.00 -3.77 0.20
CA GLU A 40 -9.53 -5.15 0.35
C GLU A 40 -8.01 -5.26 0.44
N THR A 41 -7.30 -4.45 -0.34
CA THR A 41 -5.84 -4.48 -0.46
C THR A 41 -5.14 -3.62 0.58
N VAL A 42 -5.82 -2.64 1.19
CA VAL A 42 -5.23 -1.75 2.19
C VAL A 42 -5.31 -2.38 3.59
N SER A 43 -4.17 -2.42 4.28
CA SER A 43 -4.09 -2.84 5.68
C SER A 43 -4.48 -1.69 6.60
N PHE A 44 -3.83 -0.54 6.43
CA PHE A 44 -4.14 0.70 7.14
C PHE A 44 -3.65 1.90 6.32
N ILE A 45 -4.19 3.09 6.64
CA ILE A 45 -3.78 4.33 6.01
C ILE A 45 -3.17 5.22 7.08
N ARG A 46 -1.94 5.65 6.87
CA ARG A 46 -1.31 6.67 7.72
C ARG A 46 -1.67 8.04 7.22
N VAL A 47 -2.18 8.89 8.12
CA VAL A 47 -2.57 10.27 7.82
C VAL A 47 -1.81 11.24 8.72
N TRP A 48 -1.46 12.40 8.16
CA TRP A 48 -0.77 13.49 8.85
C TRP A 48 -1.67 14.72 8.91
N PHE A 49 -1.95 15.18 10.12
CA PHE A 49 -2.81 16.34 10.37
C PHE A 49 -2.02 17.61 10.62
N ASN A 50 -2.57 18.74 10.16
CA ASN A 50 -2.12 20.05 10.61
C ASN A 50 -2.67 20.39 12.00
N LYS A 51 -2.25 21.55 12.55
CA LYS A 51 -2.76 22.08 13.83
C LYS A 51 -4.28 22.36 13.86
N LYS A 52 -4.94 22.41 12.71
CA LYS A 52 -6.39 22.62 12.56
C LYS A 52 -7.18 21.30 12.43
N GLY A 53 -6.52 20.14 12.52
CA GLY A 53 -7.16 18.83 12.39
C GLY A 53 -7.47 18.40 10.96
N GLN A 54 -6.93 19.08 9.94
CA GLN A 54 -7.11 18.70 8.53
C GLN A 54 -5.96 17.80 8.07
N VAL A 55 -6.27 16.80 7.24
CA VAL A 55 -5.29 15.93 6.61
C VAL A 55 -4.49 16.70 5.57
N THR A 56 -3.18 16.71 5.73
CA THR A 56 -2.22 17.36 4.81
C THR A 56 -1.49 16.38 3.92
N ARG A 57 -1.39 15.13 4.36
CA ARG A 57 -0.76 14.03 3.63
C ARG A 57 -1.40 12.71 4.07
N SER A 58 -1.44 11.75 3.16
CA SER A 58 -1.84 10.37 3.44
C SER A 58 -0.89 9.38 2.76
N LYS A 59 -0.84 8.17 3.29
CA LYS A 59 -0.12 7.04 2.70
C LYS A 59 -0.83 5.75 3.05
N ALA A 60 -1.33 5.03 2.04
CA ALA A 60 -1.85 3.69 2.21
C ALA A 60 -0.72 2.68 2.37
N PHE A 61 -0.88 1.76 3.32
CA PHE A 61 -0.06 0.57 3.46
C PHE A 61 -0.91 -0.62 3.05
N LEU A 62 -0.48 -1.32 2.01
CA LEU A 62 -1.17 -2.48 1.50
C LEU A 62 -0.96 -3.67 2.45
N LYS A 63 -1.96 -4.54 2.56
CA LYS A 63 -1.79 -5.86 3.16
C LYS A 63 -0.73 -6.58 2.34
N ASP A 64 0.12 -7.34 3.01
CA ASP A 64 0.92 -8.36 2.34
C ASP A 64 -0.07 -9.36 1.73
N THR A 65 -0.45 -9.15 0.48
CA THR A 65 -1.09 -10.17 -0.33
C THR A 65 -0.03 -11.24 -0.54
N ASN A 66 -0.04 -12.22 0.36
CA ASN A 66 0.89 -13.34 0.31
C ASN A 66 0.91 -13.96 -1.10
N SER A 67 2.15 -14.23 -1.53
CA SER A 67 2.57 -15.15 -2.59
C SER A 67 2.11 -14.84 -4.03
N SER A 68 2.92 -14.10 -4.79
CA SER A 68 3.38 -14.52 -6.15
C SER A 68 3.92 -13.39 -7.03
N THR A 69 3.86 -12.12 -6.63
CA THR A 69 4.43 -11.06 -7.49
C THR A 69 5.94 -10.89 -7.33
N SER A 70 6.53 -11.45 -6.27
CA SER A 70 7.99 -11.56 -6.09
C SER A 70 8.57 -12.86 -6.68
N LEU A 71 7.87 -13.52 -7.61
CA LEU A 71 8.47 -14.65 -8.35
C LEU A 71 9.65 -14.21 -9.21
N PHE A 72 9.74 -12.94 -9.59
CA PHE A 72 10.90 -12.39 -10.27
C PHE A 72 11.90 -11.77 -9.29
N LYS A 73 12.31 -12.52 -8.25
CA LYS A 73 13.67 -12.33 -7.73
C LYS A 73 14.62 -12.66 -8.89
N LYS A 74 15.80 -12.01 -8.94
CA LYS A 74 16.82 -12.19 -10.01
C LYS A 74 17.08 -13.66 -10.40
N GLU A 75 16.82 -14.61 -9.50
CA GLU A 75 16.94 -16.06 -9.71
C GLU A 75 15.97 -16.62 -10.76
N ALA A 76 14.85 -15.96 -11.04
CA ALA A 76 13.90 -16.39 -12.07
C ALA A 76 14.39 -16.08 -13.50
N ILE A 77 15.40 -15.22 -13.63
CA ILE A 77 15.99 -14.82 -14.92
C ILE A 77 17.41 -15.38 -14.99
N ARG A 78 17.64 -16.28 -15.94
CA ARG A 78 18.97 -16.81 -16.26
C ARG A 78 19.88 -15.68 -16.76
N LYS A 79 21.19 -15.91 -16.74
CA LYS A 79 22.19 -14.90 -17.16
C LYS A 79 22.04 -14.46 -18.63
N ASP A 80 21.34 -15.24 -19.44
CA ASP A 80 20.99 -14.98 -20.85
C ASP A 80 19.67 -14.19 -21.01
N GLY A 81 19.01 -13.80 -19.92
CA GLY A 81 17.76 -13.07 -19.93
C GLY A 81 16.51 -13.94 -20.09
N GLN A 82 16.66 -15.26 -20.21
CA GLN A 82 15.51 -16.18 -20.29
C GLN A 82 14.97 -16.54 -18.90
N LEU A 83 13.69 -16.87 -18.83
CA LEU A 83 13.08 -17.36 -17.60
C LEU A 83 13.54 -18.79 -17.29
N THR A 84 13.73 -19.09 -16.00
CA THR A 84 13.96 -20.47 -15.56
C THR A 84 12.74 -21.34 -15.79
N GLU A 85 12.93 -22.64 -16.00
CA GLU A 85 11.82 -23.61 -16.19
C GLU A 85 10.83 -23.58 -15.02
N TYR A 86 11.33 -23.37 -13.80
CA TYR A 86 10.50 -23.20 -12.61
C TYR A 86 9.59 -21.96 -12.74
N ALA A 87 10.13 -20.81 -13.13
CA ALA A 87 9.36 -19.60 -13.33
C ALA A 87 8.32 -19.74 -14.46
N ILE A 88 8.67 -20.43 -15.55
CA ILE A 88 7.74 -20.73 -16.65
C ILE A 88 6.59 -21.62 -16.16
N LYS A 89 6.89 -22.68 -15.40
CA LYS A 89 5.87 -23.57 -14.86
C LYS A 89 4.91 -22.83 -13.93
N THR A 90 5.43 -21.99 -13.04
CA THR A 90 4.59 -21.19 -12.14
C THR A 90 3.74 -20.16 -12.89
N LEU A 91 4.27 -19.54 -13.97
CA LEU A 91 3.47 -18.67 -14.83
C LEU A 91 2.32 -19.43 -15.50
N ASN A 92 2.57 -20.64 -16.01
CA ASN A 92 1.52 -21.46 -16.62
C ASN A 92 0.44 -21.85 -15.61
N GLU A 93 0.79 -22.17 -14.36
CA GLU A 93 -0.19 -22.48 -13.31
C GLU A 93 -1.04 -21.26 -12.90
N ILE A 94 -0.54 -20.03 -13.11
CA ILE A 94 -1.27 -18.79 -12.82
C ILE A 94 -2.18 -18.39 -13.99
N PHE A 95 -1.71 -18.55 -15.23
CA PHE A 95 -2.41 -18.09 -16.45
C PHE A 95 -3.35 -19.13 -17.07
N VAL A 96 -3.19 -20.42 -16.77
CA VAL A 96 -4.14 -21.47 -17.17
C VAL A 96 -5.12 -21.69 -16.01
N LYS A 97 -6.08 -20.77 -15.88
CA LYS A 97 -7.25 -20.92 -15.01
C LYS A 97 -8.52 -20.63 -15.80
#